data_AF-A0A2A4U6P2-F1
#
_entry.id   AF-A0A2A4U6P2-F1
#
_cell.length_a   1.000
_cell.length_b   1.000
_cell.length_c   1.000
_cell.angle_alpha   90.00
_cell.angle_beta   90.00
_cell.angle_gamma   90.00
#
_symmetry.space_group_name_H-M   'P 1'
#
loop_
_entity.id
_entity.type
_entity.pdbx_description
1 polymer ?
#
loop_
_entity_poly.entity_id
_entity_poly.type
_entity_poly.pdbx_seq_one_letter_code
_entity_poly.pdbx_strand_id
1 'polypeptide(L)'
;MKKVSLIMISLFVLTGFKASLAQTEYGQGNLVVAPSVDEKYKKYLSLEEPLAFAISTDGKFSSGSFCQQPGTCKDINGPKIALARCNATSTNGAPCKLFAIERDVIWYGRISLKSDVGTGPIHLAVAVEEKFQKYLGLDEPLAFAVSTDGQRSSGSFCQQSGTCEDVDGPDLALERCHATGGPKAQPCKIFAIGKDIVWDGAVTLAEPKLSQPPTQPKASTPTRVRSSKAFRDLEEDIRRSQPPAQ
;
A
#
# COMPACT_ATOMS: atom_id res chain seq x y z
N MET A 1 58.37 -16.73 46.59
CA MET A 1 58.92 -16.88 45.21
C MET A 1 57.75 -16.87 44.24
N LYS A 2 57.86 -16.06 43.19
CA LYS A 2 56.79 -15.62 42.28
C LYS A 2 56.25 -16.81 41.46
N LYS A 3 54.92 -16.99 41.42
CA LYS A 3 54.25 -17.77 40.36
C LYS A 3 53.45 -16.80 39.51
N VAL A 4 53.96 -16.59 38.31
CA VAL A 4 53.34 -15.90 37.19
C VAL A 4 52.15 -16.74 36.75
N SER A 5 50.93 -16.21 36.83
CA SER A 5 49.73 -16.87 36.28
C SER A 5 49.38 -16.22 34.96
N LEU A 6 49.42 -17.03 33.90
CA LEU A 6 49.20 -16.66 32.51
C LEU A 6 47.82 -16.01 32.28
N ILE A 7 47.85 -14.93 31.51
CA ILE A 7 46.71 -14.31 30.86
C ILE A 7 46.24 -15.22 29.72
N MET A 8 45.07 -15.84 29.86
CA MET A 8 44.34 -16.50 28.77
C MET A 8 43.52 -15.45 28.01
N ILE A 9 44.10 -14.87 26.95
CA ILE A 9 43.35 -14.09 25.96
C ILE A 9 42.56 -15.07 25.10
N SER A 10 41.28 -15.22 25.40
CA SER A 10 40.33 -15.98 24.60
C SER A 10 39.99 -15.17 23.36
N LEU A 11 40.72 -15.43 22.26
CA LEU A 11 40.37 -14.98 20.90
C LEU A 11 39.07 -15.67 20.47
N PHE A 12 37.92 -15.06 20.76
CA PHE A 12 36.68 -15.36 20.05
C PHE A 12 36.83 -14.84 18.63
N VAL A 13 37.27 -15.71 17.73
CA VAL A 13 37.14 -15.51 16.29
C VAL A 13 35.65 -15.44 16.00
N LEU A 14 35.13 -14.22 15.84
CA LEU A 14 33.86 -13.94 15.22
C LEU A 14 33.95 -14.44 13.77
N THR A 15 33.72 -15.73 13.57
CA THR A 15 33.39 -16.27 12.25
C THR A 15 32.08 -15.61 11.86
N GLY A 16 32.19 -14.54 11.08
CA GLY A 16 31.06 -13.89 10.47
C GLY A 16 30.23 -14.93 9.74
N PHE A 17 28.98 -15.09 10.17
CA PHE A 17 27.95 -15.67 9.33
C PHE A 17 27.88 -14.82 8.06
N LYS A 18 28.62 -15.24 7.02
CA LYS A 18 28.25 -14.89 5.65
C LYS A 18 26.93 -15.60 5.41
N ALA A 19 25.84 -14.94 5.76
CA ALA A 19 24.52 -15.31 5.24
C ALA A 19 24.69 -15.39 3.72
N SER A 20 24.61 -16.62 3.20
CA SER A 20 24.58 -16.88 1.78
C SER A 20 23.31 -16.23 1.25
N LEU A 21 23.43 -14.98 0.81
CA LEU A 21 22.45 -14.33 -0.03
C LEU A 21 22.49 -15.05 -1.37
N ALA A 22 21.86 -16.22 -1.45
CA ALA A 22 21.29 -16.68 -2.71
C ALA A 22 20.21 -15.67 -3.07
N GLN A 23 20.62 -14.53 -3.62
CA GLN A 23 19.73 -13.54 -4.18
C GLN A 23 18.99 -14.26 -5.30
N THR A 24 17.70 -14.54 -5.10
CA THR A 24 16.82 -14.97 -6.17
C THR A 24 16.96 -13.96 -7.31
N GLU A 25 17.33 -14.43 -8.51
CA GLU A 25 17.53 -13.56 -9.68
C GLU A 25 16.19 -12.97 -10.16
N TYR A 26 15.09 -13.62 -9.81
CA TYR A 26 13.72 -13.21 -10.04
C TYR A 26 13.31 -12.04 -9.14
N GLY A 27 12.59 -11.09 -9.73
CA GLY A 27 12.02 -9.96 -9.01
C GLY A 27 10.82 -10.36 -8.17
N GLN A 28 10.69 -9.71 -7.01
CA GLN A 28 9.57 -9.93 -6.11
C GLN A 28 9.17 -8.63 -5.40
N GLY A 29 7.92 -8.57 -4.96
CA GLY A 29 7.33 -7.43 -4.25
C GLY A 29 6.64 -6.44 -5.18
N ASN A 30 5.99 -5.44 -4.58
CA ASN A 30 5.33 -4.39 -5.35
C ASN A 30 6.36 -3.49 -6.03
N LEU A 31 6.14 -3.16 -7.31
CA LEU A 31 7.07 -2.41 -8.13
C LEU A 31 6.38 -1.22 -8.79
N VAL A 32 6.88 -0.01 -8.53
CA VAL A 32 6.47 1.20 -9.27
C VAL A 32 7.52 1.50 -10.34
N VAL A 33 7.14 1.33 -11.60
CA VAL A 33 8.05 1.42 -12.75
C VAL A 33 8.09 2.86 -13.28
N ALA A 34 9.30 3.42 -13.41
CA ALA A 34 9.48 4.74 -13.99
C ALA A 34 9.06 4.77 -15.47
N PRO A 35 8.56 5.91 -16.01
CA PRO A 35 8.08 5.97 -17.40
C PRO A 35 9.17 5.63 -18.42
N SER A 36 10.41 6.05 -18.14
CA SER A 36 11.57 5.72 -18.99
C SER A 36 11.92 4.23 -19.00
N VAL A 37 11.60 3.49 -17.93
CA VAL A 37 11.78 2.03 -17.88
C VAL A 37 10.65 1.34 -18.64
N ASP A 38 9.41 1.79 -18.49
CA ASP A 38 8.25 1.29 -19.25
C ASP A 38 8.43 1.47 -20.77
N GLU A 39 8.88 2.65 -21.22
CA GLU A 39 9.19 2.88 -22.63
C GLU A 39 10.28 1.94 -23.16
N LYS A 40 11.32 1.67 -22.36
CA LYS A 40 12.36 0.69 -22.72
C LYS A 40 11.79 -0.73 -22.79
N TYR A 41 10.87 -1.09 -21.90
CA TYR A 41 10.23 -2.39 -21.91
C TYR A 41 9.32 -2.57 -23.15
N LYS A 42 8.53 -1.56 -23.51
CA LYS A 42 7.74 -1.54 -24.75
C LYS A 42 8.61 -1.72 -25.99
N LYS A 43 9.76 -1.03 -26.05
CA LYS A 43 10.76 -1.22 -27.12
C LYS A 43 11.32 -2.64 -27.12
N TYR A 44 11.64 -3.19 -25.95
CA TYR A 44 12.11 -4.56 -25.80
C TYR A 44 11.11 -5.59 -26.35
N LEU A 45 9.81 -5.42 -26.06
CA LEU A 45 8.75 -6.31 -26.58
C LEU A 45 8.61 -6.28 -28.11
N SER A 46 8.97 -5.15 -28.73
CA SER A 46 8.93 -4.98 -30.20
C SER A 46 10.12 -5.58 -30.94
N LEU A 47 11.13 -6.11 -30.23
CA LEU A 47 12.27 -6.78 -30.83
C LEU A 47 11.84 -8.12 -31.43
N GLU A 48 12.53 -8.56 -32.48
CA GLU A 48 12.25 -9.84 -33.14
C GLU A 48 12.52 -11.03 -32.20
N GLU A 49 13.71 -11.05 -31.59
CA GLU A 49 14.16 -12.10 -30.67
C GLU A 49 14.62 -11.50 -29.33
N PRO A 50 13.67 -11.09 -28.45
CA PRO A 50 13.97 -10.66 -27.08
C PRO A 50 14.35 -11.86 -26.22
N LEU A 51 15.35 -11.73 -25.35
CA LEU A 51 15.84 -12.84 -24.51
C LEU A 51 15.49 -12.66 -23.04
N ALA A 52 15.81 -11.50 -22.45
CA ALA A 52 15.45 -11.17 -21.08
C ALA A 52 15.48 -9.67 -20.82
N PHE A 53 14.66 -9.23 -19.86
CA PHE A 53 14.61 -7.85 -19.37
C PHE A 53 14.75 -7.82 -17.85
N ALA A 54 15.62 -6.94 -17.36
CA ALA A 54 15.86 -6.73 -15.94
C ALA A 54 15.49 -5.29 -15.53
N ILE A 55 14.96 -5.13 -14.32
CA ILE A 55 14.58 -3.85 -13.71
C ILE A 55 15.16 -3.78 -12.28
N SER A 56 15.58 -2.60 -11.83
CA SER A 56 15.97 -2.36 -10.44
C SER A 56 14.78 -2.45 -9.50
N THR A 57 14.97 -2.89 -8.26
CA THR A 57 13.86 -3.02 -7.28
C THR A 57 13.20 -1.70 -6.91
N ASP A 58 13.80 -0.56 -7.25
CA ASP A 58 13.18 0.78 -7.13
C ASP A 58 12.49 1.26 -8.42
N GLY A 59 12.48 0.43 -9.47
CA GLY A 59 11.80 0.67 -10.74
C GLY A 59 12.43 1.74 -11.64
N LYS A 60 13.63 2.23 -11.34
CA LYS A 60 14.26 3.38 -12.02
C LYS A 60 15.27 3.00 -13.11
N PHE A 61 15.87 1.83 -13.02
CA PHE A 61 16.90 1.36 -13.95
C PHE A 61 16.45 0.07 -14.62
N SER A 62 16.86 -0.12 -15.87
CA SER A 62 16.54 -1.34 -16.60
C SER A 62 17.55 -1.61 -17.70
N SER A 63 17.64 -2.88 -18.08
CA SER A 63 18.37 -3.31 -19.26
C SER A 63 17.74 -4.54 -19.89
N GLY A 64 17.74 -4.58 -21.22
CA GLY A 64 17.32 -5.74 -22.01
C GLY A 64 18.49 -6.45 -22.65
N SER A 65 18.30 -7.73 -22.90
CA SER A 65 19.13 -8.56 -23.75
C SER A 65 18.28 -9.12 -24.88
N PHE A 66 18.84 -9.15 -26.08
CA PHE A 66 18.13 -9.56 -27.29
C PHE A 66 19.13 -10.08 -28.31
N CYS A 67 18.64 -10.85 -29.27
CA CYS A 67 19.44 -11.29 -30.39
C CYS A 67 19.58 -10.18 -31.43
N GLN A 68 20.82 -9.82 -31.77
CA GLN A 68 21.06 -8.82 -32.81
C GLN A 68 20.80 -9.36 -34.22
N GLN A 69 21.00 -10.68 -34.41
CA GLN A 69 20.74 -11.38 -35.66
C GLN A 69 19.91 -12.63 -35.35
N PRO A 70 18.67 -12.74 -35.86
CA PRO A 70 17.78 -13.85 -35.54
C PRO A 70 18.44 -15.22 -35.75
N GLY A 71 18.27 -16.12 -34.79
CA GLY A 71 18.78 -17.50 -34.84
C GLY A 71 20.26 -17.67 -34.50
N THR A 72 20.99 -16.60 -34.13
CA THR A 72 22.42 -16.68 -33.75
C THR A 72 22.66 -16.82 -32.25
N CYS A 73 21.62 -16.76 -31.42
CA CYS A 73 21.74 -16.63 -29.97
C CYS A 73 21.73 -17.95 -29.17
N LYS A 74 22.01 -19.08 -29.83
CA LYS A 74 21.90 -20.43 -29.25
C LYS A 74 22.67 -20.62 -27.93
N ASP A 75 23.79 -19.92 -27.75
CA ASP A 75 24.64 -20.01 -26.56
C ASP A 75 24.63 -18.73 -25.70
N ILE A 76 23.73 -17.78 -25.97
CA ILE A 76 23.66 -16.52 -25.23
C ILE A 76 22.79 -16.69 -23.98
N ASN A 77 23.39 -16.46 -22.81
CA ASN A 77 22.64 -16.33 -21.57
C ASN A 77 22.06 -14.90 -21.44
N GLY A 78 20.91 -14.68 -22.06
CA GLY A 78 20.17 -13.42 -22.02
C GLY A 78 19.92 -12.90 -20.60
N PRO A 79 19.32 -13.71 -19.69
CA PRO A 79 19.08 -13.32 -18.30
C PRO A 79 20.32 -12.75 -17.59
N LYS A 80 21.45 -13.44 -17.68
CA LYS A 80 22.72 -13.00 -17.08
C LYS A 80 23.20 -11.67 -17.65
N ILE A 81 23.06 -11.47 -18.96
CA ILE A 81 23.46 -10.22 -19.63
C ILE A 81 22.57 -9.06 -19.20
N ALA A 82 21.24 -9.26 -19.20
CA ALA A 82 20.28 -8.24 -18.79
C ALA A 82 20.54 -7.79 -17.35
N LEU A 83 20.72 -8.73 -16.42
CA LEU A 83 21.06 -8.46 -15.03
C LEU A 83 22.39 -7.71 -14.89
N ALA A 84 23.45 -8.19 -15.55
CA ALA A 84 24.77 -7.56 -15.46
C ALA A 84 24.74 -6.10 -15.95
N ARG A 85 24.08 -5.83 -17.08
CA ARG A 85 23.96 -4.47 -17.63
C ARG A 85 23.07 -3.56 -16.78
N CYS A 86 21.96 -4.08 -16.26
CA CYS A 86 21.10 -3.32 -15.35
C CYS A 86 21.87 -2.96 -14.07
N ASN A 87 22.54 -3.92 -13.44
CA ASN A 87 23.33 -3.66 -12.23
C ASN A 87 24.48 -2.69 -12.48
N ALA A 88 25.11 -2.71 -13.66
CA ALA A 88 26.14 -1.75 -14.04
C ALA A 88 25.61 -0.31 -14.22
N THR A 89 24.31 -0.14 -14.43
CA THR A 89 23.67 1.18 -14.62
C THR A 89 22.92 1.67 -13.39
N SER A 90 22.61 0.79 -12.43
CA SER A 90 21.98 1.17 -11.16
C SER A 90 22.96 1.91 -10.27
N THR A 91 22.87 3.25 -10.26
CA THR A 91 23.80 4.12 -9.50
C THR A 91 23.44 4.25 -8.02
N ASN A 92 22.22 3.85 -7.62
CA ASN A 92 21.67 4.12 -6.29
C ASN A 92 21.67 2.90 -5.36
N GLY A 93 22.32 1.80 -5.76
CA GLY A 93 22.43 0.59 -4.94
C GLY A 93 21.17 -0.28 -4.89
N ALA A 94 20.08 0.09 -5.58
CA ALA A 94 18.92 -0.79 -5.76
C ALA A 94 19.33 -1.97 -6.68
N PRO A 95 19.27 -3.23 -6.22
CA PRO A 95 19.66 -4.36 -7.04
C PRO A 95 18.71 -4.54 -8.22
N CYS A 96 19.25 -4.98 -9.36
CA CYS A 96 18.43 -5.41 -10.48
C CYS A 96 18.00 -6.87 -10.35
N LYS A 97 16.79 -7.12 -10.82
CA LYS A 97 16.16 -8.44 -10.88
C LYS A 97 15.56 -8.68 -12.25
N LEU A 98 15.38 -9.94 -12.62
CA LEU A 98 14.68 -10.31 -13.84
C LEU A 98 13.22 -9.93 -13.72
N PHE A 99 12.74 -9.23 -14.74
CA PHE A 99 11.36 -8.78 -14.88
C PHE A 99 10.62 -9.58 -15.94
N ALA A 100 11.27 -9.87 -17.06
CA ALA A 100 10.72 -10.69 -18.13
C ALA A 100 11.78 -11.64 -18.70
N ILE A 101 11.34 -12.82 -19.12
CA ILE A 101 12.09 -13.73 -20.00
C ILE A 101 11.32 -13.77 -21.30
N GLU A 102 12.02 -13.54 -22.42
CA GLU A 102 11.40 -13.37 -23.73
C GLU A 102 10.29 -12.30 -23.67
N ARG A 103 9.01 -12.66 -23.75
CA ARG A 103 7.90 -11.70 -23.63
C ARG A 103 7.05 -11.92 -22.38
N ASP A 104 7.41 -12.89 -21.56
CA ASP A 104 6.65 -13.26 -20.37
C ASP A 104 7.19 -12.51 -19.16
N VAL A 105 6.31 -11.77 -18.49
CA VAL A 105 6.62 -11.12 -17.21
C VAL A 105 6.71 -12.21 -16.13
N ILE A 106 7.85 -12.28 -15.45
CA ILE A 106 8.16 -13.28 -14.40
C ILE A 106 8.33 -12.63 -13.02
N TRP A 107 7.95 -11.36 -12.88
CA TRP A 107 8.04 -10.62 -11.63
C TRP A 107 6.90 -11.01 -10.70
N TYR A 108 7.22 -11.46 -9.48
CA TYR A 108 6.21 -11.85 -8.49
C TYR A 108 5.78 -10.66 -7.62
N GLY A 109 4.63 -10.08 -7.91
CA GLY A 109 4.08 -8.96 -7.14
C GLY A 109 3.25 -8.04 -8.01
N ARG A 110 2.77 -6.93 -7.44
CA ARG A 110 1.95 -5.97 -8.19
C ARG A 110 2.84 -4.92 -8.83
N ILE A 111 2.60 -4.64 -10.11
CA ILE A 111 3.36 -3.67 -10.89
C ILE A 111 2.45 -2.48 -11.18
N SER A 112 2.96 -1.26 -11.07
CA SER A 112 2.24 -0.04 -11.46
C SER A 112 3.18 0.93 -12.15
N LEU A 113 2.68 1.71 -13.10
CA LEU A 113 3.45 2.77 -13.74
C LEU A 113 3.50 4.00 -12.84
N LYS A 114 4.65 4.66 -12.78
CA LYS A 114 4.83 5.90 -12.03
C LYS A 114 3.91 7.02 -12.51
N SER A 115 3.45 6.98 -13.77
CA SER A 115 2.45 7.91 -14.31
C SER A 115 1.07 7.78 -13.65
N ASP A 116 0.78 6.61 -13.10
CA ASP A 116 -0.53 6.27 -12.55
C ASP A 116 -0.57 6.54 -11.04
N VAL A 117 0.61 6.55 -10.41
CA VAL A 117 0.81 6.98 -9.02
C VAL A 117 0.55 8.47 -8.87
N GLY A 118 -0.14 8.82 -7.80
CA GLY A 118 -0.43 10.22 -7.51
C GLY A 118 0.76 10.98 -6.95
N THR A 119 0.73 12.29 -7.13
CA THR A 119 1.85 13.18 -6.79
C THR A 119 1.35 14.44 -6.10
N GLY A 120 2.21 15.07 -5.30
CA GLY A 120 1.92 16.35 -4.66
C GLY A 120 1.14 16.21 -3.35
N PRO A 121 0.79 17.34 -2.71
CA PRO A 121 0.04 17.31 -1.46
C PRO A 121 -1.38 16.80 -1.69
N ILE A 122 -1.86 15.93 -0.81
CA ILE A 122 -3.25 15.45 -0.81
C ILE A 122 -3.84 15.49 0.60
N HIS A 123 -5.09 15.94 0.67
CA HIS A 123 -5.91 15.91 1.88
C HIS A 123 -7.08 14.96 1.65
N LEU A 124 -7.09 13.82 2.34
CA LEU A 124 -8.17 12.85 2.18
C LEU A 124 -9.41 13.30 2.92
N ALA A 125 -10.57 13.25 2.25
CA ALA A 125 -11.85 13.40 2.92
C ALA A 125 -12.05 12.27 3.95
N VAL A 126 -12.74 12.56 5.06
CA VAL A 126 -13.02 11.56 6.12
C VAL A 126 -13.61 10.26 5.55
N ALA A 127 -14.54 10.36 4.60
CA ALA A 127 -15.15 9.19 3.96
C ALA A 127 -14.16 8.37 3.10
N VAL A 128 -13.16 9.02 2.51
CA VAL A 128 -12.08 8.34 1.77
C VAL A 128 -11.13 7.65 2.74
N GLU A 129 -10.79 8.31 3.84
CA GLU A 129 -9.98 7.75 4.91
C GLU A 129 -10.61 6.48 5.51
N GLU A 130 -11.90 6.53 5.87
CA GLU A 130 -12.62 5.36 6.38
C GLU A 130 -12.62 4.18 5.40
N LYS A 131 -12.74 4.46 4.09
CA LYS A 131 -12.63 3.43 3.06
C LYS A 131 -11.22 2.86 2.95
N PHE A 132 -10.20 3.71 3.09
CA PHE A 132 -8.81 3.27 3.08
C PHE A 132 -8.48 2.39 4.29
N GLN A 133 -8.95 2.75 5.48
CA GLN A 133 -8.79 1.91 6.68
C GLN A 133 -9.47 0.55 6.52
N LYS A 134 -10.68 0.49 5.94
CA LYS A 134 -11.35 -0.78 5.60
C LYS A 134 -10.53 -1.61 4.60
N TYR A 135 -9.96 -0.96 3.60
CA TYR A 135 -9.10 -1.60 2.60
C TYR A 135 -7.84 -2.22 3.22
N LEU A 136 -7.17 -1.54 4.15
CA LEU A 136 -6.00 -2.07 4.86
C LEU A 136 -6.30 -3.30 5.71
N GLY A 137 -7.55 -3.42 6.19
CA GLY A 137 -8.06 -4.55 6.94
C GLY A 137 -8.37 -5.81 6.11
N LEU A 138 -8.27 -5.75 4.78
CA LEU A 138 -8.47 -6.91 3.92
C LEU A 138 -7.29 -7.88 4.01
N ASP A 139 -7.57 -9.17 3.79
CA ASP A 139 -6.56 -10.23 3.77
C ASP A 139 -5.63 -10.09 2.55
N GLU A 140 -6.21 -9.80 1.38
CA GLU A 140 -5.47 -9.66 0.12
C GLU A 140 -5.87 -8.38 -0.64
N PRO A 141 -5.51 -7.19 -0.12
CA PRO A 141 -5.68 -5.94 -0.84
C PRO A 141 -4.73 -5.88 -2.06
N LEU A 142 -5.22 -5.38 -3.19
CA LEU A 142 -4.44 -5.30 -4.43
C LEU A 142 -3.95 -3.87 -4.68
N ALA A 143 -4.87 -2.91 -4.81
CA ALA A 143 -4.52 -1.48 -4.96
C ALA A 143 -5.65 -0.56 -4.46
N PHE A 144 -5.29 0.67 -4.13
CA PHE A 144 -6.24 1.71 -3.74
C PHE A 144 -5.97 2.97 -4.54
N ALA A 145 -7.01 3.46 -5.22
CA ALA A 145 -6.97 4.69 -6.02
C ALA A 145 -7.78 5.80 -5.35
N VAL A 146 -7.30 7.02 -5.48
CA VAL A 146 -7.92 8.23 -4.92
C VAL A 146 -7.92 9.34 -5.97
N SER A 147 -8.98 10.17 -6.01
CA SER A 147 -9.01 11.37 -6.84
C SER A 147 -8.00 12.41 -6.35
N THR A 148 -7.43 13.22 -7.24
CA THR A 148 -6.39 14.19 -6.88
C THR A 148 -6.86 15.31 -5.93
N ASP A 149 -8.16 15.45 -5.72
CA ASP A 149 -8.78 16.33 -4.70
C ASP A 149 -9.10 15.61 -3.36
N GLY A 150 -8.77 14.32 -3.25
CA GLY A 150 -8.97 13.50 -2.06
C GLY A 150 -10.43 13.17 -1.72
N GLN A 151 -11.38 13.43 -2.62
CA GLN A 151 -12.83 13.29 -2.33
C GLN A 151 -13.42 11.94 -2.71
N ARG A 152 -12.79 11.21 -3.63
CA ARG A 152 -13.29 9.94 -4.16
C ARG A 152 -12.19 8.88 -4.12
N SER A 153 -12.61 7.64 -3.95
CA SER A 153 -11.68 6.51 -3.91
C SER A 153 -12.34 5.22 -4.32
N SER A 154 -11.50 4.27 -4.72
CA SER A 154 -11.88 2.88 -4.96
C SER A 154 -10.72 1.96 -4.62
N GLY A 155 -11.03 0.79 -4.05
CA GLY A 155 -10.06 -0.27 -3.81
C GLY A 155 -10.33 -1.49 -4.68
N SER A 156 -9.27 -2.18 -5.06
CA SER A 156 -9.30 -3.54 -5.61
C SER A 156 -8.69 -4.51 -4.60
N PHE A 157 -9.28 -5.68 -4.49
CA PHE A 157 -8.88 -6.71 -3.54
C PHE A 157 -9.28 -8.08 -4.09
N CYS A 158 -8.60 -9.12 -3.61
CA CYS A 158 -8.98 -10.47 -3.96
C CYS A 158 -10.15 -10.95 -3.11
N GLN A 159 -11.22 -11.43 -3.76
CA GLN A 159 -12.40 -11.93 -3.05
C GLN A 159 -12.17 -13.33 -2.44
N GLN A 160 -11.29 -14.13 -3.03
CA GLN A 160 -10.92 -15.46 -2.57
C GLN A 160 -9.40 -15.57 -2.57
N SER A 161 -8.80 -15.92 -1.44
CA SER A 161 -7.34 -15.93 -1.34
C SER A 161 -6.69 -16.84 -2.37
N GLY A 162 -5.66 -16.33 -3.06
CA GLY A 162 -4.88 -17.09 -4.03
C GLY A 162 -5.49 -17.20 -5.44
N THR A 163 -6.62 -16.53 -5.72
CA THR A 163 -7.22 -16.55 -7.07
C THR A 163 -6.89 -15.32 -7.92
N CYS A 164 -6.09 -14.38 -7.41
CA CYS A 164 -5.86 -13.07 -8.05
C CYS A 164 -4.41 -12.87 -8.51
N GLU A 165 -3.72 -13.95 -8.88
CA GLU A 165 -2.35 -13.87 -9.38
C GLU A 165 -2.26 -13.03 -10.66
N ASP A 166 -3.24 -13.19 -11.56
CA ASP A 166 -3.29 -12.50 -12.86
C ASP A 166 -4.14 -11.21 -12.88
N VAL A 167 -4.65 -10.77 -11.73
CA VAL A 167 -5.52 -9.58 -11.67
C VAL A 167 -4.67 -8.31 -11.59
N ASP A 168 -4.83 -7.42 -12.59
CA ASP A 168 -4.29 -6.06 -12.54
C ASP A 168 -5.07 -5.20 -11.54
N GLY A 169 -4.67 -5.33 -10.27
CA GLY A 169 -5.23 -4.59 -9.15
C GLY A 169 -5.22 -3.08 -9.34
N PRO A 170 -4.06 -2.46 -9.67
CA PRO A 170 -3.97 -1.04 -9.97
C PRO A 170 -4.95 -0.55 -11.03
N ASP A 171 -5.00 -1.20 -12.20
CA ASP A 171 -5.90 -0.81 -13.29
C ASP A 171 -7.37 -0.86 -12.86
N LEU A 172 -7.78 -1.96 -12.21
CA LEU A 172 -9.14 -2.13 -11.70
C LEU A 172 -9.52 -1.08 -10.64
N ALA A 173 -8.58 -0.69 -9.78
CA ALA A 173 -8.81 0.36 -8.79
C ALA A 173 -9.02 1.73 -9.45
N LEU A 174 -8.21 2.06 -10.47
CA LEU A 174 -8.34 3.29 -11.25
C LEU A 174 -9.66 3.33 -12.02
N GLU A 175 -9.97 2.29 -12.79
CA GLU A 175 -11.19 2.19 -13.59
C GLU A 175 -12.43 2.47 -12.72
N ARG A 176 -12.55 1.78 -11.58
CA ARG A 176 -13.66 1.96 -10.64
C ARG A 176 -13.67 3.35 -10.01
N CYS A 177 -12.50 3.90 -9.68
CA CYS A 177 -12.43 5.26 -9.15
C CYS A 177 -12.91 6.29 -10.18
N HIS A 178 -12.52 6.14 -11.44
CA HIS A 178 -13.00 6.99 -12.53
C HIS A 178 -14.51 6.85 -12.76
N ALA A 179 -15.04 5.62 -12.71
CA ALA A 179 -16.46 5.33 -12.91
C ALA A 179 -17.39 5.95 -11.85
N THR A 180 -16.88 6.23 -10.64
CA THR A 180 -17.65 6.94 -9.59
C THR A 180 -17.70 8.46 -9.79
N GLY A 181 -17.08 8.98 -10.85
CA GLY A 181 -16.99 10.41 -11.15
C GLY A 181 -18.04 10.87 -12.15
N GLY A 182 -18.46 12.13 -12.03
CA GLY A 182 -19.18 12.84 -13.10
C GLY A 182 -18.22 13.48 -14.12
N PRO A 183 -18.74 14.16 -15.16
CA PRO A 183 -17.94 14.73 -16.26
C PRO A 183 -16.88 15.77 -15.86
N LYS A 184 -16.99 16.35 -14.65
CA LYS A 184 -16.08 17.36 -14.10
C LYS A 184 -15.18 16.81 -12.99
N ALA A 185 -15.20 15.50 -12.78
CA ALA A 185 -14.50 14.90 -11.67
C ALA A 185 -12.98 14.96 -11.87
N GLN A 186 -12.24 15.25 -10.80
CA GLN A 186 -10.79 15.24 -10.82
C GLN A 186 -10.26 13.82 -11.10
N PRO A 187 -9.14 13.67 -11.80
CA PRO A 187 -8.59 12.37 -12.16
C PRO A 187 -8.28 11.54 -10.91
N CYS A 188 -8.41 10.23 -11.02
CA CYS A 188 -7.94 9.28 -10.02
C CYS A 188 -6.49 8.87 -10.28
N LYS A 189 -5.79 8.56 -9.19
CA LYS A 189 -4.40 8.10 -9.17
C LYS A 189 -4.23 7.01 -8.12
N ILE A 190 -3.24 6.14 -8.32
CA ILE A 190 -2.85 5.12 -7.35
C ILE A 190 -2.29 5.79 -6.10
N PHE A 191 -2.90 5.47 -4.97
CA PHE A 191 -2.50 5.94 -3.65
C PHE A 191 -1.76 4.85 -2.88
N ALA A 192 -2.20 3.60 -2.97
CA ALA A 192 -1.55 2.46 -2.35
C ALA A 192 -1.55 1.21 -3.24
N ILE A 193 -0.54 0.36 -3.07
CA ILE A 193 -0.44 -0.97 -3.67
C ILE A 193 -0.26 -1.96 -2.53
N GLY A 194 -1.11 -2.98 -2.46
CA GLY A 194 -1.19 -3.85 -1.28
C GLY A 194 -1.53 -3.03 -0.03
N LYS A 195 -0.61 -2.97 0.93
CA LYS A 195 -0.78 -2.13 2.14
C LYS A 195 0.18 -0.94 2.15
N ASP A 196 0.97 -0.77 1.09
CA ASP A 196 2.00 0.24 1.01
C ASP A 196 1.45 1.49 0.32
N ILE A 197 1.53 2.64 0.99
CA ILE A 197 1.24 3.94 0.36
C ILE A 197 2.38 4.26 -0.61
N VAL A 198 2.04 4.47 -1.88
CA VAL A 198 2.99 4.78 -2.96
C VAL A 198 2.87 6.22 -3.46
N TRP A 199 1.93 7.00 -2.89
CA TRP A 199 1.72 8.40 -3.25
C TRP A 199 2.99 9.24 -3.07
N ASP A 200 3.34 10.01 -4.09
CA ASP A 200 4.58 10.80 -4.14
C ASP A 200 4.34 12.25 -3.73
N GLY A 201 4.26 12.46 -2.42
CA GLY A 201 4.03 13.79 -1.84
C GLY A 201 3.51 13.72 -0.42
N ALA A 202 3.25 14.89 0.16
CA ALA A 202 2.70 14.99 1.50
C ALA A 202 1.26 14.46 1.52
N VAL A 203 1.00 13.46 2.36
CA VAL A 203 -0.34 12.92 2.59
C VAL A 203 -0.83 13.41 3.94
N THR A 204 -1.96 14.10 3.95
CA THR A 204 -2.66 14.46 5.19
C THR A 204 -3.96 13.68 5.25
N LEU A 205 -4.08 12.83 6.26
CA LEU A 205 -5.32 12.12 6.55
C LEU A 205 -6.22 13.07 7.33
N ALA A 206 -7.52 13.11 7.01
CA ALA A 206 -8.45 13.84 7.87
C ALA A 206 -8.39 13.21 9.26
N GLU A 207 -8.13 14.03 10.29
CA GLU A 207 -8.21 13.57 11.66
C GLU A 207 -9.57 12.90 11.88
N PRO A 208 -9.61 11.69 12.48
CA PRO A 208 -10.87 11.12 12.91
C PRO A 208 -11.54 12.17 13.75
N LYS A 209 -12.72 12.64 13.34
CA LYS A 209 -13.53 13.49 14.18
C LYS A 209 -13.87 12.62 15.38
N LEU A 210 -13.06 12.68 16.45
CA LEU A 210 -13.37 12.08 17.73
C LEU A 210 -14.78 12.53 17.98
N SER A 211 -15.72 11.59 17.97
CA SER A 211 -17.11 11.87 18.23
C SER A 211 -17.12 12.72 19.49
N GLN A 212 -17.55 13.98 19.34
CA GLN A 212 -17.85 14.78 20.51
C GLN A 212 -18.70 13.87 21.41
N PRO A 213 -18.35 13.73 22.70
CA PRO A 213 -19.22 13.04 23.65
C PRO A 213 -20.64 13.55 23.39
N PRO A 214 -21.64 12.65 23.31
CA PRO A 214 -22.98 13.00 22.86
C PRO A 214 -23.35 14.32 23.52
N THR A 215 -23.54 15.35 22.71
CA THR A 215 -23.88 16.69 23.17
C THR A 215 -25.00 16.49 24.17
N GLN A 216 -24.70 16.71 25.46
CA GLN A 216 -25.71 16.60 26.50
C GLN A 216 -26.92 17.40 26.01
N PRO A 217 -28.13 16.82 26.06
CA PRO A 217 -29.32 17.56 25.70
C PRO A 217 -29.25 18.89 26.43
N LYS A 218 -29.25 20.00 25.68
CA LYS A 218 -29.46 21.33 26.25
C LYS A 218 -30.63 21.19 27.20
N ALA A 219 -30.40 21.44 28.48
CA ALA A 219 -31.42 21.43 29.50
C ALA A 219 -32.60 22.25 28.96
N SER A 220 -33.67 21.53 28.59
CA SER A 220 -34.93 22.14 28.26
C SER A 220 -35.39 22.83 29.53
N THR A 221 -35.60 24.15 29.44
CA THR A 221 -36.26 24.95 30.44
C THR A 221 -37.41 24.16 31.07
N PRO A 222 -37.50 24.05 32.40
CA PRO A 222 -38.55 23.27 33.03
C PRO A 222 -39.89 23.90 32.66
N THR A 223 -40.66 23.22 31.82
CA THR A 223 -42.07 23.50 31.63
C THR A 223 -42.73 23.35 32.98
N ARG A 224 -43.22 24.46 33.54
CA ARG A 224 -43.99 24.52 34.78
C ARG A 224 -45.26 23.69 34.60
N VAL A 225 -45.21 22.40 34.95
CA VAL A 225 -46.40 21.55 35.02
C VAL A 225 -47.27 22.12 36.12
N ARG A 226 -48.43 22.63 35.72
CA ARG A 226 -49.45 23.13 36.64
C ARG A 226 -50.00 21.91 37.39
N SER A 227 -49.63 21.79 38.67
CA SER A 227 -50.10 20.75 39.58
C SER A 227 -51.63 20.61 39.44
N SER A 228 -52.08 19.48 38.91
CA SER A 228 -53.49 19.14 38.90
C SER A 228 -53.92 18.74 40.31
N LYS A 229 -55.17 19.04 40.66
CA LYS A 229 -55.76 18.76 41.98
C LYS A 229 -55.57 17.29 42.41
N ALA A 230 -55.58 16.37 41.44
CA ALA A 230 -55.38 14.94 41.66
C ALA A 230 -54.04 14.57 42.32
N PHE A 231 -52.96 15.34 42.07
CA PHE A 231 -51.66 15.07 42.71
C PHE A 231 -51.61 15.54 44.17
N ARG A 232 -52.33 16.63 44.49
CA ARG A 232 -52.41 17.12 45.88
C ARG A 232 -53.22 16.18 46.76
N ASP A 233 -54.31 15.64 46.21
CA ASP A 233 -55.18 14.72 46.95
C ASP A 233 -54.46 13.38 47.25
N LEU A 234 -53.59 12.90 46.34
CA LEU A 234 -52.81 11.67 46.56
C LEU A 234 -51.69 11.84 47.60
N GLU A 235 -51.08 13.03 47.66
CA GLU A 235 -49.98 13.32 48.59
C GLU A 235 -50.49 13.48 50.05
N GLU A 236 -51.75 13.89 50.20
CA GLU A 236 -52.41 14.02 51.50
C GLU A 236 -52.87 12.65 52.06
N ASP A 237 -53.30 11.72 51.20
CA ASP A 237 -53.62 10.34 51.58
C ASP A 237 -52.38 9.56 52.03
N ILE A 238 -51.24 9.75 51.35
CA ILE A 238 -49.97 9.12 51.76
C ILE A 238 -49.55 9.61 53.16
N ARG A 239 -49.74 10.90 53.46
CA ARG A 239 -49.37 11.47 54.77
C ARG A 239 -50.25 10.96 55.90
N ARG A 240 -51.54 10.69 55.66
CA ARG A 240 -52.44 10.08 56.67
C ARG A 240 -52.15 8.60 56.95
N SER A 241 -51.47 7.93 56.03
CA SER A 241 -51.24 6.47 56.09
C SER A 241 -50.00 6.07 56.89
N GLN A 242 -49.18 7.03 57.33
CA GLN A 242 -47.95 6.74 58.07
C GLN A 242 -48.21 6.69 59.59
N PRO A 243 -47.95 5.55 60.26
CA PRO A 243 -48.06 5.46 61.71
C PRO A 243 -46.95 6.27 62.39
N PRO A 244 -47.20 6.80 63.61
CA PRO A 244 -46.21 7.59 64.33
C PRO A 244 -44.99 6.73 64.67
N ALA A 245 -43.81 7.27 64.40
CA ALA A 245 -42.54 6.65 64.78
C ALA A 245 -42.48 6.51 66.31
N GLN A 246 -42.23 5.29 66.79
CA GLN A 246 -41.94 4.97 68.19
C GLN A 246 -40.50 5.34 68.55
#